data_AF-A0A259EM22-F1
#
_entry.id   AF-A0A259EM22-F1
#
_cell.length_a   1.000
_cell.length_b   1.000
_cell.length_c   1.000
_cell.angle_alpha   90.00
_cell.angle_beta   90.00
_cell.angle_gamma   90.00
#
_symmetry.space_group_name_H-M   'P 1'
#
loop_
_entity.id
_entity.type
_entity.pdbx_description
1 polymer ?
#
loop_
_entity_poly.entity_id
_entity_poly.type
_entity_poly.pdbx_seq_one_letter_code
_entity_poly.pdbx_strand_id
1 'polypeptide(L)'
;MELLVWIAVIALAGWFWKSLQYDKQTTYDFDVWIHSYETTSSPFKRSGMAVAFLSQSIHFAWAMGAINSKQREIITRHLKSQRATTSLTMLLGTGLPAVIRVVGQNEVSDTPARAIGMLMLLAWMSPDNDPESAVRQHLFCR
;
A
#
# COMPACT_ATOMS: atom_id res chain seq x y z
N MET A 1 20.65 32.00 -13.08
CA MET A 1 20.74 30.78 -12.25
C MET A 1 19.69 30.78 -11.14
N GLU A 2 19.53 31.86 -10.36
CA GLU A 2 18.57 31.91 -9.24
C GLU A 2 17.11 31.61 -9.63
N LEU A 3 16.62 32.13 -10.77
CA LEU A 3 15.24 31.90 -11.20
C LEU A 3 14.93 30.42 -11.50
N LEU A 4 15.90 29.68 -12.05
CA LEU A 4 15.77 28.23 -12.28
C LEU A 4 15.81 27.44 -10.96
N VAL A 5 16.61 27.90 -9.99
CA VAL A 5 16.66 27.30 -8.65
C VAL A 5 15.31 27.49 -7.95
N TRP A 6 14.71 28.67 -8.01
CA TRP A 6 13.39 28.93 -7.43
C TRP A 6 12.29 28.07 -8.05
N ILE A 7 12.28 27.94 -9.38
CA ILE A 7 11.32 27.06 -10.07
C ILE A 7 11.50 25.60 -9.62
N ALA A 8 12.74 25.12 -9.51
CA ALA A 8 13.02 23.77 -9.03
C ALA A 8 12.57 23.55 -7.59
N VAL A 9 12.81 24.51 -6.69
CA VAL A 9 12.38 24.43 -5.29
C VAL A 9 10.86 24.41 -5.16
N ILE A 10 10.15 25.29 -5.90
CA ILE A 10 8.68 25.32 -5.88
C ILE A 10 8.10 24.03 -6.46
N ALA A 11 8.69 23.50 -7.54
CA ALA A 11 8.27 22.23 -8.12
C ALA A 11 8.49 21.06 -7.15
N LEU A 12 9.63 21.02 -6.45
CA LEU A 12 9.92 20.01 -5.43
C LEU A 12 8.96 20.12 -4.23
N ALA A 13 8.70 21.34 -3.75
CA ALA A 13 7.76 21.57 -2.66
C ALA A 13 6.33 21.14 -3.04
N GLY A 14 5.88 21.48 -4.24
CA GLY A 14 4.59 21.07 -4.77
C GLY A 14 4.49 19.55 -4.94
N TRP A 15 5.55 18.90 -5.41
CA TRP A 15 5.63 17.44 -5.51
C TRP A 15 5.58 16.77 -4.12
N PHE A 16 6.33 17.30 -3.16
CA PHE A 16 6.36 16.81 -1.78
C PHE A 16 4.99 16.93 -1.10
N TRP A 17 4.33 18.08 -1.23
CA TRP A 17 2.99 18.29 -0.68
C TRP A 17 1.97 17.30 -1.26
N LYS A 18 2.06 17.05 -2.57
CA LYS A 18 1.20 16.09 -3.25
C LYS A 18 1.47 14.65 -2.78
N SER A 19 2.72 14.28 -2.51
CA SER A 19 3.06 12.99 -1.90
C SER A 19 2.42 12.84 -0.52
N LEU A 20 2.52 13.86 0.33
CA LEU A 20 1.92 13.85 1.67
C LEU A 20 0.40 13.71 1.63
N GLN A 21 -0.27 14.27 0.63
CA GLN A 21 -1.71 14.08 0.46
C GLN A 21 -2.05 12.62 0.16
N TYR A 22 -1.29 11.95 -0.69
CA TYR A 22 -1.53 10.52 -0.98
C TYR A 22 -1.23 9.64 0.22
N ASP A 23 -0.19 9.97 1.01
CA ASP A 23 0.11 9.25 2.25
C ASP A 23 -1.06 9.35 3.24
N LYS A 24 -1.64 10.55 3.40
CA LYS A 24 -2.84 10.75 4.23
C LYS A 24 -4.05 9.97 3.71
N GLN A 25 -4.23 9.83 2.41
CA GLN A 25 -5.34 9.04 1.87
C GLN A 25 -5.28 7.57 2.29
N THR A 26 -4.10 7.03 2.60
CA THR A 26 -3.97 5.62 3.06
C THR A 26 -4.47 5.39 4.49
N THR A 27 -4.84 6.45 5.22
CA THR A 27 -5.49 6.35 6.53
C THR A 27 -7.01 6.34 6.44
N TYR A 28 -7.59 6.61 5.27
CA TYR A 28 -9.02 6.44 5.06
C TYR A 28 -9.38 4.96 5.01
N ASP A 29 -10.66 4.71 5.26
CA ASP A 29 -11.29 3.41 5.11
C ASP A 29 -11.02 2.85 3.72
N PHE A 30 -10.81 1.53 3.64
CA PHE A 30 -10.32 0.90 2.44
C PHE A 30 -11.31 1.04 1.28
N ASP A 31 -12.62 1.05 1.54
CA ASP A 31 -13.67 1.23 0.55
C ASP A 31 -13.62 2.63 -0.11
N VAL A 32 -13.46 3.68 0.71
CA VAL A 32 -13.31 5.07 0.25
C VAL A 32 -12.04 5.21 -0.57
N TRP A 33 -10.94 4.60 -0.10
CA TRP A 33 -9.66 4.66 -0.78
C TRP A 33 -9.69 3.93 -2.12
N ILE A 34 -10.20 2.69 -2.17
CA ILE A 34 -10.25 1.88 -3.39
C ILE A 34 -11.18 2.52 -4.42
N HIS A 35 -12.32 3.05 -3.99
CA HIS A 35 -13.23 3.79 -4.86
C HIS A 35 -12.53 5.01 -5.48
N SER A 36 -11.79 5.80 -4.69
CA SER A 36 -11.01 6.93 -5.24
C SER A 36 -9.91 6.47 -6.19
N TYR A 37 -9.30 5.31 -5.98
CA TYR A 37 -8.25 4.77 -6.85
C TYR A 37 -8.82 4.29 -8.21
N GLU A 38 -9.97 3.62 -8.18
CA GLU A 38 -10.64 3.05 -9.36
C GLU A 38 -11.35 4.11 -10.21
N THR A 39 -11.91 5.15 -9.60
CA THR A 39 -12.59 6.25 -10.31
C THR A 39 -11.63 7.33 -10.82
N THR A 40 -10.37 7.32 -10.39
CA THR A 40 -9.38 8.29 -10.86
C THR A 40 -9.07 8.08 -12.35
N SER A 41 -9.40 9.09 -13.17
CA SER A 41 -9.09 9.12 -14.60
C SER A 41 -7.64 9.52 -14.93
N SER A 42 -6.94 10.17 -14.00
CA SER A 42 -5.56 10.63 -14.20
C SER A 42 -4.54 9.51 -13.94
N PRO A 43 -3.76 9.07 -14.95
CA PRO A 43 -2.76 8.02 -14.76
C PRO A 43 -1.68 8.39 -13.73
N PHE A 44 -1.28 9.66 -13.70
CA PHE A 44 -0.29 10.17 -12.73
C PHE A 44 -0.82 10.13 -11.30
N LYS A 45 -2.10 10.51 -11.09
CA LYS A 45 -2.73 10.44 -9.77
C LYS A 45 -2.87 8.98 -9.32
N ARG A 46 -3.35 8.10 -10.21
CA ARG A 46 -3.45 6.66 -9.95
C ARG A 46 -2.10 6.05 -9.56
N SER A 47 -1.03 6.38 -10.30
CA SER A 47 0.32 5.92 -9.96
C SER A 47 0.80 6.46 -8.62
N GLY A 48 0.53 7.73 -8.30
CA GLY A 48 0.90 8.33 -7.01
C GLY A 48 0.19 7.66 -5.83
N MET A 49 -1.11 7.40 -5.97
CA MET A 49 -1.89 6.66 -4.97
C MET A 49 -1.38 5.24 -4.78
N ALA A 50 -1.03 4.53 -5.85
CA ALA A 50 -0.46 3.18 -5.76
C ALA A 50 0.89 3.17 -5.02
N VAL A 51 1.79 4.12 -5.34
CA VAL A 51 3.08 4.26 -4.65
C VAL A 51 2.88 4.51 -3.16
N ALA A 52 2.00 5.47 -2.81
CA ALA A 52 1.71 5.79 -1.42
C ALA A 52 1.13 4.59 -0.68
N PHE A 53 0.12 3.91 -1.26
CA PHE A 53 -0.48 2.71 -0.67
C PHE A 53 0.56 1.63 -0.39
N LEU A 54 1.36 1.26 -1.39
CA LEU A 54 2.39 0.22 -1.24
C LEU A 54 3.43 0.61 -0.18
N SER A 55 3.94 1.85 -0.24
CA SER A 55 4.97 2.30 0.71
C SER A 55 4.45 2.39 2.13
N GLN A 56 3.25 2.92 2.33
CA GLN A 56 2.63 3.05 3.65
C GLN A 56 2.27 1.68 4.22
N SER A 57 1.83 0.73 3.37
CA SER A 57 1.55 -0.64 3.78
C SER A 57 2.80 -1.38 4.25
N ILE A 58 3.93 -1.24 3.53
CA ILE A 58 5.23 -1.79 3.97
C ILE A 58 5.68 -1.14 5.28
N HIS A 59 5.57 0.18 5.38
CA HIS A 59 5.96 0.91 6.59
C HIS A 59 5.12 0.47 7.78
N PHE A 60 3.80 0.33 7.59
CA PHE A 60 2.88 -0.14 8.61
C PHE A 60 3.18 -1.59 9.02
N ALA A 61 3.41 -2.48 8.05
CA ALA A 61 3.82 -3.86 8.31
C ALA A 61 5.09 -3.95 9.16
N TRP A 62 6.09 -3.12 8.86
CA TRP A 62 7.33 -3.08 9.63
C TRP A 62 7.12 -2.50 11.04
N ALA A 63 6.38 -1.39 11.15
CA ALA A 63 6.08 -0.76 12.44
C ALA A 63 5.28 -1.67 13.38
N MET A 64 4.37 -2.48 12.83
CA MET A 64 3.60 -3.46 13.58
C MET A 64 4.38 -4.75 13.89
N GLY A 65 5.64 -4.87 13.45
CA GLY A 65 6.45 -6.08 13.61
C GLY A 65 5.93 -7.27 12.80
N ALA A 66 5.13 -7.04 11.76
CA ALA A 66 4.62 -8.07 10.86
C ALA A 66 5.70 -8.57 9.88
N ILE A 67 6.66 -7.69 9.56
CA ILE A 67 7.83 -8.00 8.74
C ILE A 67 9.10 -7.47 9.42
N ASN A 68 10.24 -8.14 9.20
CA ASN A 68 11.55 -7.70 9.66
C ASN A 68 12.27 -6.81 8.63
N SER A 69 13.44 -6.27 8.99
CA SER A 69 14.24 -5.37 8.13
C SER A 69 14.65 -6.01 6.80
N LYS A 70 15.05 -7.29 6.82
CA LYS A 70 15.45 -8.04 5.62
C LYS A 70 14.26 -8.23 4.67
N GLN A 71 13.10 -8.62 5.21
CA GLN A 71 11.86 -8.75 4.45
C GLN A 71 11.42 -7.41 3.85
N ARG A 72 11.46 -6.33 4.63
CA ARG A 72 11.16 -4.97 4.16
C ARG A 72 12.01 -4.60 2.94
N GLU A 73 13.32 -4.87 2.99
CA GLU A 73 14.23 -4.57 1.88
C GLU A 73 13.88 -5.38 0.62
N ILE A 74 13.61 -6.67 0.77
CA ILE A 74 13.23 -7.57 -0.33
C ILE A 74 11.94 -7.09 -0.99
N ILE A 75 10.89 -6.83 -0.20
CA ILE A 75 9.59 -6.35 -0.70
C ILE A 75 9.78 -5.01 -1.41
N THR A 76 10.50 -4.07 -0.79
CA THR A 76 10.73 -2.74 -1.37
C THR A 76 11.47 -2.84 -2.69
N ARG A 77 12.48 -3.72 -2.80
CA ARG A 77 13.22 -3.96 -4.04
C ARG A 77 12.31 -4.55 -5.12
N HIS A 78 11.48 -5.53 -4.76
CA HIS A 78 10.53 -6.16 -5.68
C HIS A 78 9.50 -5.17 -6.21
N LEU A 79 8.91 -4.34 -5.34
CA LEU A 79 7.93 -3.35 -5.76
C LEU A 79 8.54 -2.22 -6.60
N LYS A 80 9.83 -1.90 -6.39
CA LYS A 80 10.56 -0.93 -7.21
C LYS A 80 10.96 -1.47 -8.58
N SER A 81 11.06 -2.78 -8.77
CA SER A 81 11.43 -3.36 -10.06
C SER A 81 10.26 -3.38 -11.06
N GLN A 82 9.04 -3.08 -10.61
CA GLN A 82 7.82 -3.04 -11.41
C GLN A 82 7.13 -1.68 -11.30
N ARG A 83 6.15 -1.43 -12.19
CA ARG A 83 5.28 -0.25 -12.05
C ARG A 83 4.39 -0.43 -10.82
N ALA A 84 4.31 0.60 -9.96
CA ALA A 84 3.54 0.56 -8.72
C ALA A 84 2.06 0.15 -8.93
N THR A 85 1.44 0.61 -10.01
CA THR A 85 0.07 0.20 -10.38
C THR A 85 -0.04 -1.29 -10.66
N THR A 86 0.97 -1.89 -11.32
CA THR A 86 1.00 -3.33 -11.61
C THR A 86 1.16 -4.13 -10.33
N SER A 87 2.07 -3.73 -9.44
CA SER A 87 2.25 -4.43 -8.16
C SER A 87 1.02 -4.31 -7.27
N LEU A 88 0.36 -3.15 -7.25
CA LEU A 88 -0.90 -2.98 -6.53
C LEU A 88 -2.01 -3.85 -7.14
N THR A 89 -2.17 -3.88 -8.47
CA THR A 89 -3.15 -4.76 -9.12
C THR A 89 -2.89 -6.24 -8.78
N MET A 90 -1.63 -6.67 -8.72
CA MET A 90 -1.28 -8.03 -8.30
C MET A 90 -1.69 -8.31 -6.86
N LEU A 91 -1.41 -7.39 -5.92
CA LEU A 91 -1.83 -7.52 -4.53
C LEU A 91 -3.35 -7.52 -4.37
N LEU A 92 -4.07 -6.68 -5.11
CA LEU A 92 -5.53 -6.67 -5.11
C LEU A 92 -6.10 -7.97 -5.69
N GLY A 93 -5.48 -8.52 -6.73
CA GLY A 93 -5.95 -9.76 -7.35
C GLY A 93 -5.65 -11.03 -6.54
N THR A 94 -4.59 -11.03 -5.72
CA THR A 94 -4.11 -12.23 -5.02
C THR A 94 -4.25 -12.15 -3.50
N GLY A 95 -3.89 -11.01 -2.90
CA GLY A 95 -3.92 -10.81 -1.45
C GLY A 95 -5.31 -10.44 -0.93
N LEU A 96 -6.01 -9.50 -1.58
CA LEU A 96 -7.31 -9.01 -1.10
C LEU A 96 -8.35 -10.13 -0.90
N PRO A 97 -8.52 -11.11 -1.80
CA PRO A 97 -9.48 -12.19 -1.60
C PRO A 97 -9.18 -13.07 -0.38
N ALA A 98 -7.90 -13.24 -0.02
CA ALA A 98 -7.52 -13.97 1.19
C ALA A 98 -7.85 -13.14 2.45
N VAL A 99 -7.55 -11.84 2.42
CA VAL A 99 -7.88 -10.92 3.53
C VAL A 99 -9.39 -10.87 3.76
N ILE A 100 -10.20 -10.71 2.71
CA ILE A 100 -11.68 -10.70 2.81
C ILE A 100 -12.21 -12.00 3.42
N ARG A 101 -11.66 -13.17 3.04
CA ARG A 101 -12.09 -14.46 3.59
C ARG A 101 -11.78 -14.62 5.08
N VAL A 102 -10.68 -14.05 5.55
CA VAL A 102 -10.26 -14.17 6.96
C VAL A 102 -10.89 -13.10 7.85
N VAL A 103 -10.91 -11.86 7.38
CA VAL A 103 -11.33 -10.69 8.17
C VAL A 103 -12.83 -10.40 7.99
N GLY A 104 -13.39 -10.72 6.83
CA GLY A 104 -14.75 -10.39 6.45
C GLY A 104 -14.84 -9.07 5.69
N GLN A 105 -15.78 -8.99 4.74
CA GLN A 105 -15.91 -7.84 3.83
C GLN A 105 -16.17 -6.52 4.57
N ASN A 106 -17.03 -6.53 5.59
CA ASN A 106 -17.42 -5.30 6.31
C ASN A 106 -16.22 -4.72 7.07
N GLU A 107 -15.52 -5.57 7.82
CA GLU A 107 -14.31 -5.19 8.55
C GLU A 107 -13.21 -4.72 7.59
N VAL A 108 -13.08 -5.35 6.41
CA VAL A 108 -12.14 -4.88 5.38
C VAL A 108 -12.49 -3.47 4.90
N SER A 109 -13.76 -3.18 4.65
CA SER A 109 -14.22 -1.86 4.22
C SER A 109 -13.87 -0.79 5.25
N ASP A 110 -14.18 -1.03 6.53
CA ASP A 110 -14.07 -0.05 7.63
C ASP A 110 -12.65 0.07 8.22
N THR A 111 -11.69 -0.70 7.68
CA THR A 111 -10.29 -0.69 8.13
C THR A 111 -9.45 0.28 7.29
N PRO A 112 -8.50 1.02 7.90
CA PRO A 112 -7.60 1.89 7.15
C PRO A 112 -6.88 1.17 6.01
N ALA A 113 -6.83 1.80 4.85
CA ALA A 113 -6.31 1.21 3.62
C ALA A 113 -4.88 0.64 3.77
N ARG A 114 -3.99 1.35 4.48
CA ARG A 114 -2.62 0.88 4.78
C ARG A 114 -2.56 -0.41 5.61
N ALA A 115 -3.54 -0.62 6.50
CA ALA A 115 -3.61 -1.83 7.33
C ALA A 115 -4.09 -3.02 6.49
N ILE A 116 -5.09 -2.82 5.62
CA ILE A 116 -5.47 -3.82 4.62
C ILE A 116 -4.30 -4.15 3.69
N GLY A 117 -3.56 -3.13 3.25
CA GLY A 117 -2.35 -3.33 2.46
C GLY A 117 -1.27 -4.13 3.17
N MET A 118 -1.07 -3.95 4.47
CA MET A 118 -0.20 -4.82 5.28
C MET A 118 -0.68 -6.27 5.26
N LEU A 119 -1.97 -6.52 5.47
CA LEU A 119 -2.52 -7.89 5.46
C LEU A 119 -2.38 -8.55 4.09
N MET A 120 -2.58 -7.79 3.01
CA MET A 120 -2.35 -8.26 1.64
C MET A 120 -0.88 -8.60 1.39
N LEU A 121 0.06 -7.81 1.93
CA LEU A 121 1.49 -8.12 1.84
C LEU A 121 1.83 -9.43 2.56
N LEU A 122 1.26 -9.67 3.74
CA LEU A 122 1.45 -10.92 4.48
C LEU A 122 0.90 -12.12 3.69
N ALA A 123 -0.32 -11.98 3.15
CA ALA A 123 -0.93 -12.99 2.29
C ALA A 123 -0.04 -13.32 1.08
N TRP A 124 0.50 -12.29 0.42
CA TRP A 124 1.38 -12.45 -0.75
C TRP A 124 2.73 -13.09 -0.43
N MET A 125 3.24 -12.87 0.79
CA MET A 125 4.51 -13.44 1.26
C MET A 125 4.38 -14.86 1.83
N SER A 126 3.19 -15.44 1.84
CA SER A 126 2.96 -16.75 2.44
C SER A 126 3.82 -17.83 1.76
N PRO A 127 4.69 -18.54 2.50
CA PRO A 127 5.64 -19.49 1.92
C PRO A 127 4.99 -20.75 1.32
N ASP A 128 3.78 -21.12 1.77
CA ASP A 128 3.15 -22.41 1.45
C ASP A 128 1.98 -22.29 0.46
N ASN A 129 1.86 -21.16 -0.26
CA ASN A 129 0.66 -20.82 -1.04
C ASN A 129 -0.66 -20.84 -0.21
N ASP A 130 -0.56 -20.72 1.11
CA ASP A 130 -1.71 -20.55 1.99
C ASP A 130 -1.77 -19.10 2.51
N PRO A 131 -2.31 -18.17 1.71
CA PRO A 131 -2.38 -16.76 2.08
C PRO A 131 -3.31 -16.49 3.26
N GLU A 132 -4.31 -17.35 3.50
CA GLU A 132 -5.26 -17.16 4.61
C GLU A 132 -4.59 -17.48 5.95
N SER A 133 -3.82 -18.57 6.02
CA SER A 133 -3.12 -18.95 7.26
C SER A 133 -2.11 -17.88 7.71
N ALA A 134 -1.39 -17.25 6.77
CA ALA A 134 -0.46 -16.16 7.09
C ALA A 134 -1.19 -14.96 7.73
N VAL A 135 -2.38 -14.60 7.23
CA VAL A 135 -3.21 -13.53 7.79
C VAL A 135 -3.76 -13.93 9.16
N ARG A 136 -4.27 -15.15 9.32
CA ARG A 136 -4.80 -15.65 10.59
C ARG A 136 -3.75 -15.69 11.70
N GLN A 137 -2.55 -16.19 11.40
CA GLN A 137 -1.44 -16.25 12.37
C GLN A 137 -1.09 -14.86 12.90
N HIS A 138 -1.10 -13.85 12.04
CA HIS A 138 -0.82 -12.47 12.47
C HIS A 138 -1.93 -11.88 13.35
N LEU A 139 -3.19 -12.15 13.03
CA LEU A 139 -4.34 -11.55 13.71
C LEU A 139 -4.69 -12.25 15.03
N PHE A 140 -4.52 -13.57 15.13
CA PHE A 140 -5.06 -14.37 16.23
C PHE A 140 -4.03 -15.10 17.08
N CYS A 141 -2.76 -15.17 16.66
CA CYS A 141 -1.72 -15.93 17.36
C CYS A 141 -0.62 -15.04 17.97
N ARG A 142 -0.93 -13.78 18.29
CA ARG A 142 -0.03 -12.84 18.99
C ARG A 142 -0.29 -12.80 20.48
#